data_AF-A0A1N7DY52-F1
#
_entry.id   AF-A0A1N7DY52-F1
#
_cell.length_a   1.000
_cell.length_b   1.000
_cell.length_c   1.000
_cell.angle_alpha   90.00
_cell.angle_beta   90.00
_cell.angle_gamma   90.00
#
_symmetry.space_group_name_H-M   'P 1'
#
loop_
_entity.id
_entity.type
_entity.pdbx_description
1 polymer ?
#
loop_
_entity_poly.entity_id
_entity_poly.type
_entity_poly.pdbx_seq_one_letter_code
_entity_poly.pdbx_strand_id
1 'polypeptide(L)' 'MRYQSTRPKRQFLAGVSCPSCNHTDTIVQVQIFIPSFDEYIECINCNHQERRPSKEDIATINQPADQNGVGIVKFK' A
#
# COMPACT_ATOMS: atom_id res chain seq x y z
N MET A 1 15.72 0.30 -25.44
CA MET A 1 14.66 1.24 -25.02
C MET A 1 13.52 0.41 -24.44
N ARG A 2 13.14 0.59 -23.16
CA ARG A 2 12.02 -0.18 -22.57
C ARG A 2 10.71 0.46 -23.00
N TYR A 3 9.82 -0.29 -23.64
CA TYR A 3 8.50 0.18 -24.02
C TYR A 3 7.69 0.50 -22.76
N GLN A 4 7.49 1.79 -22.47
CA GLN A 4 6.57 2.25 -21.43
C GLN A 4 5.19 2.41 -22.05
N SER A 5 4.35 1.39 -21.94
CA SER A 5 2.93 1.52 -22.29
C SER A 5 2.23 2.40 -21.25
N THR A 6 1.52 3.42 -21.70
CA THR A 6 0.60 4.24 -20.89
C THR A 6 -0.74 3.54 -20.62
N ARG A 7 -0.90 2.29 -21.08
CA ARG A 7 -2.08 1.47 -20.80
C ARG A 7 -2.14 1.13 -19.32
N PRO A 8 -3.34 1.10 -18.71
CA PRO A 8 -3.49 0.69 -17.33
C PRO A 8 -2.96 -0.74 -17.17
N LYS A 9 -2.19 -0.95 -16.11
CA LYS A 9 -1.56 -2.25 -15.81
C LYS A 9 -2.26 -2.87 -14.62
N ARG A 10 -2.55 -4.16 -14.72
CA ARG A 10 -3.07 -4.98 -13.61
C ARG A 10 -2.00 -6.01 -13.27
N GLN A 11 -1.52 -6.00 -12.04
CA GLN A 11 -0.51 -6.89 -11.53
C GLN A 11 -1.07 -7.70 -10.37
N PHE A 12 -0.93 -9.01 -10.44
CA PHE A 12 -1.30 -9.91 -9.36
C PHE A 12 -0.24 -9.90 -8.26
N LEU A 13 -0.67 -9.83 -6.99
CA LEU A 13 0.21 -9.88 -5.83
C LEU A 13 0.10 -11.24 -5.14
N ALA A 14 1.12 -12.08 -5.33
CA ALA A 14 1.22 -13.38 -4.67
C ALA A 14 1.70 -13.25 -3.22
N GLY A 15 1.17 -14.08 -2.33
CA GLY A 15 1.54 -14.17 -0.93
C GLY A 15 0.95 -13.06 -0.04
N VAL A 16 0.06 -12.23 -0.55
CA VAL A 16 -0.59 -11.16 0.22
C VAL A 16 -2.00 -11.59 0.64
N SER A 17 -2.31 -11.43 1.93
CA SER A 17 -3.63 -11.65 2.49
C SER A 17 -4.47 -10.38 2.44
N CYS A 18 -5.72 -10.48 2.00
CA CYS A 18 -6.65 -9.35 2.02
C CYS A 18 -6.97 -8.93 3.47
N PRO A 19 -6.91 -7.63 3.83
CA PRO A 19 -7.21 -7.17 5.19
C PRO A 19 -8.68 -7.36 5.60
N SER A 20 -9.61 -7.38 4.64
CA SER A 20 -11.04 -7.49 4.93
C SER A 20 -11.53 -8.93 5.04
N CYS A 21 -11.02 -9.85 4.21
CA CYS A 21 -11.51 -11.23 4.15
C CYS A 21 -10.46 -12.30 4.48
N ASN A 22 -9.20 -11.90 4.76
CA ASN A 22 -8.07 -12.77 5.10
C ASN A 22 -7.72 -13.86 4.06
N HIS A 23 -8.31 -13.83 2.88
CA HIS A 23 -7.92 -14.73 1.80
C HIS A 23 -6.58 -14.33 1.20
N THR A 24 -5.68 -15.30 1.07
CA THR A 24 -4.40 -15.18 0.38
C THR A 24 -4.60 -15.19 -1.13
N ASP A 25 -3.70 -14.56 -1.89
CA ASP A 25 -3.63 -14.69 -3.35
C ASP A 25 -4.90 -14.21 -4.08
N THR A 26 -5.59 -13.21 -3.51
CA THR A 26 -6.82 -12.63 -4.09
C THR A 26 -6.65 -11.18 -4.50
N ILE A 27 -5.43 -10.65 -4.43
CA ILE A 27 -5.16 -9.22 -4.53
C ILE A 27 -4.57 -8.85 -5.89
N VAL A 28 -5.15 -7.82 -6.49
CA VAL A 28 -4.70 -7.23 -7.76
C VAL A 28 -4.37 -5.76 -7.53
N GLN A 29 -3.17 -5.38 -7.93
CA GLN A 29 -2.73 -3.99 -8.01
C GLN A 29 -3.09 -3.44 -9.38
N VAL A 30 -3.79 -2.31 -9.41
CA VAL A 30 -4.16 -1.60 -10.63
C VAL A 30 -3.42 -0.26 -10.66
N GLN A 31 -2.68 -0.03 -11.75
CA GLN A 31 -1.98 1.21 -12.02
C GLN A 31 -2.63 1.91 -13.20
N ILE A 32 -3.14 3.12 -12.95
CA ILE A 32 -3.70 4.03 -13.96
C ILE A 32 -2.65 5.10 -14.24
N PHE A 33 -2.38 5.38 -15.52
CA PHE A 33 -1.38 6.36 -15.93
C PHE A 33 -1.97 7.67 -16.48
N ILE A 34 -3.22 7.66 -16.92
CA ILE A 34 -3.90 8.79 -17.59
C ILE A 34 -5.31 8.89 -16.99
N PRO A 35 -5.78 10.09 -16.60
CA PRO A 35 -5.16 11.43 -16.74
C PRO A 35 -4.08 11.78 -15.70
N SER A 36 -4.03 11.08 -14.56
CA SER A 36 -3.00 11.22 -13.52
C SER A 36 -2.55 9.83 -13.08
N PHE A 37 -1.32 9.72 -12.54
CA PHE A 37 -0.82 8.46 -11.99
C PHE A 37 -1.61 8.13 -10.72
N ASP A 38 -2.34 7.02 -10.74
CA ASP A 38 -3.06 6.51 -9.58
C ASP A 38 -2.85 5.02 -9.42
N GLU A 39 -2.77 4.59 -8.16
CA GLU A 39 -2.51 3.21 -7.79
C GLU A 39 -3.45 2.80 -6.68
N TYR A 40 -4.20 1.73 -6.94
CA TYR A 40 -5.09 1.12 -5.96
C TYR A 40 -4.98 -0.40 -6.01
N ILE A 41 -5.40 -1.00 -4.91
CA ILE A 41 -5.40 -2.43 -4.68
C ILE A 41 -6.85 -2.89 -4.61
N GLU A 42 -7.18 -3.95 -5.34
CA GLU A 42 -8.51 -4.54 -5.43
C GLU A 42 -8.43 -6.02 -4.99
N CYS A 43 -9.32 -6.46 -4.11
CA CYS A 43 -9.51 -7.87 -3.80
C CYS A 43 -10.61 -8.48 -4.68
N ILE A 44 -10.31 -9.59 -5.37
CA ILE A 44 -11.25 -10.26 -6.28
C ILE A 44 -12.38 -10.97 -5.53
N ASN A 45 -12.15 -11.36 -4.26
CA ASN A 45 -13.12 -12.16 -3.51
C ASN A 45 -14.18 -11.30 -2.82
N CYS A 46 -13.77 -10.23 -2.13
CA CYS A 46 -14.69 -9.36 -1.40
C CYS A 46 -14.95 -8.00 -2.09
N ASN A 47 -14.33 -7.75 -3.26
CA ASN A 47 -14.39 -6.46 -3.98
C ASN A 47 -13.93 -5.25 -3.16
N HIS A 48 -13.12 -5.48 -2.11
CA HIS A 48 -12.55 -4.39 -1.34
C HIS A 48 -11.51 -3.64 -2.17
N GLN A 49 -11.60 -2.30 -2.16
CA GLN A 49 -10.67 -1.43 -2.87
C GLN A 49 -10.01 -0.48 -1.89
N GLU A 50 -8.68 -0.46 -1.89
CA GLU A 50 -7.88 0.46 -1.09
C GLU A 50 -6.95 1.25 -2.00
N ARG A 51 -6.96 2.56 -1.83
CA ARG A 51 -6.01 3.43 -2.51
C ARG A 51 -4.76 3.53 -1.65
N ARG A 52 -3.58 3.49 -2.28
CA ARG A 52 -2.33 3.72 -1.55
C ARG A 52 -2.31 5.18 -1.06
N PRO A 53 -2.17 5.43 0.26
CA PRO A 53 -2.06 6.80 0.78
C PRO A 53 -0.84 7.50 0.16
N SER A 54 -0.97 8.79 -0.12
CA SER A 54 0.12 9.58 -0.68
C SER A 54 1.24 9.77 0.37
N LYS A 55 2.45 10.13 -0.07
CA LYS A 55 3.59 10.34 0.86
C LYS A 55 3.29 11.40 1.94
N GLU A 56 2.43 12.36 1.62
CA GLU A 56 1.99 13.41 2.54
C GLU A 56 1.06 12.86 3.62
N ASP A 57 0.17 11.92 3.26
CA ASP A 57 -0.73 11.25 4.21
C ASP A 57 0.04 10.33 5.19
N ILE A 58 1.11 9.68 4.70
CA ILE A 58 1.97 8.80 5.51
C ILE A 58 2.71 9.58 6.60
N ALA A 59 3.07 10.85 6.35
CA ALA A 59 3.75 11.69 7.35
C ALA A 59 2.84 12.02 8.54
N THR A 60 1.52 12.11 8.32
CA THR A 60 0.53 12.36 9.38
C THR A 60 0.30 11.12 10.24
N ILE A 61 0.35 9.92 9.65
CA ILE A 61 0.16 8.65 10.36
C ILE A 61 1.37 8.28 11.23
N ASN A 62 2.58 8.68 10.81
CA ASN A 62 3.83 8.35 11.51
C ASN A 62 4.27 9.40 12.53
N GLN A 63 3.46 10.39 12.89
CA GLN A 63 3.83 11.29 13.99
C GLN A 63 3.86 10.48 15.30
N PRO A 64 5.04 10.30 15.93
CA PRO A 64 5.11 9.64 17.21
C PRO A 64 4.43 10.55 18.23
N ALA A 65 3.30 10.10 18.75
CA ALA A 65 2.74 10.61 19.97
C ALA A 65 3.61 10.15 21.16
N ASP A 66 4.83 10.68 21.28
CA ASP A 66 5.65 10.45 22.47
C ASP A 66 6.52 11.67 22.76
N GLN A 67 5.93 12.61 23.51
CA GLN A 67 6.68 13.51 24.36
C GLN A 67 6.82 12.82 25.73
N ASN A 68 8.04 12.40 26.06
CA ASN A 68 8.57 12.04 27.39
C ASN A 68 8.58 10.55 27.79
N GLY A 69 9.65 9.83 27.43
CA GLY A 69 9.97 8.52 28.00
C GLY A 69 11.43 8.12 27.81
N VAL A 70 12.32 8.70 28.61
CA VAL A 70 13.79 8.49 28.58
C VAL A 70 14.15 7.00 28.70
N GLY A 71 14.80 6.43 27.69
CA GLY A 71 15.37 5.08 27.74
C GLY A 71 16.84 5.10 28.16
N ILE A 72 17.16 4.59 29.36
CA ILE A 72 18.54 4.42 29.84
C ILE A 72 19.02 3.03 29.39
N VAL A 73 20.06 2.97 28.56
CA VAL A 73 20.70 1.70 28.18
C VAL A 73 21.72 1.33 29.26
N LYS A 74 21.47 0.24 30.01
CA LYS A 74 22.46 -0.34 30.93
C LYS A 74 23.29 -1.39 30.18
N PHE A 75 24.59 -1.18 30.11
CA PHE A 75 25.55 -2.20 29.66
C PHE A 75 26.00 -3.05 30.85
N LYS A 76 26.11 -4.37 30.65
CA LYS A 76 26.73 -5.32 31.59
C LYS A 76 28.10 -5.72 31.06
#